data_AF-E5A494-F1
#
_entry.id   AF-E5A494-F1
#
_cell.length_a   1.000
_cell.length_b   1.000
_cell.length_c   1.000
_cell.angle_alpha   90.00
_cell.angle_beta   90.00
_cell.angle_gamma   90.00
#
_symmetry.space_group_name_H-M   'P 1'
#
loop_
_entity.id
_entity.type
_entity.pdbx_description
1 polymer ?
#
loop_
_entity_poly.entity_id
_entity_poly.type
_entity_poly.pdbx_seq_one_letter_code
_entity_poly.pdbx_strand_id
1 'polypeptide(L)'
;MATVAKPESAPTNARGIPYAPFVDRVEDYVSDRSQVDATVNSFKEMISKYQFMQQNTQRRATGLRTKIPDILKTLETVRFLALHSPTTSTSPPPPLETTFELNDTLYARASIPPTSEVYLWLGANLAHL
;
A
#
# COMPACT_ATOMS: atom_id res chain seq x y z
N MET A 1 -33.35 21.42 34.43
CA MET A 1 -32.06 20.83 34.83
C MET A 1 -31.66 19.84 33.76
N ALA A 2 -30.84 20.26 32.79
CA ALA A 2 -30.31 19.36 31.77
C ALA A 2 -29.01 18.75 32.31
N THR A 3 -29.01 17.43 32.49
CA THR A 3 -27.84 16.66 32.86
C THR A 3 -26.85 16.68 31.70
N VAL A 4 -25.78 17.46 31.83
CA VAL A 4 -24.67 17.45 30.86
C VAL A 4 -23.93 16.13 31.02
N ALA A 5 -24.05 15.27 30.01
CA ALA A 5 -23.31 14.03 29.93
C ALA A 5 -21.81 14.35 29.81
N LYS A 6 -21.03 13.89 30.78
CA LYS A 6 -19.57 13.73 30.70
C LYS A 6 -19.23 13.08 29.34
N PRO A 7 -18.25 13.57 28.56
CA PRO A 7 -17.92 12.95 27.28
C PRO A 7 -17.42 11.53 27.55
N GLU A 8 -18.34 10.58 27.40
CA GLU A 8 -18.07 9.15 27.37
C GLU A 8 -17.09 8.94 26.21
N SER A 9 -16.00 8.19 26.47
CA SER A 9 -14.90 7.99 25.52
C SER A 9 -15.44 7.67 24.13
N ALA A 10 -15.25 8.58 23.18
CA ALA A 10 -15.76 8.43 21.83
C ALA A 10 -15.35 7.06 21.26
N PRO A 11 -16.24 6.40 20.48
CA PRO A 11 -15.96 5.08 19.92
C PRO A 11 -14.63 5.11 19.18
N THR A 12 -13.78 4.15 19.54
CA THR A 12 -12.39 4.09 19.15
C THR A 12 -12.22 3.01 18.10
N ASN A 13 -11.46 3.26 17.04
CA ASN A 13 -11.21 2.24 16.02
C ASN A 13 -10.32 1.09 16.55
N ALA A 14 -10.16 0.00 15.79
CA ALA A 14 -9.29 -1.13 16.14
C ALA A 14 -7.79 -0.77 16.36
N ARG A 15 -7.41 0.49 16.17
CA ARG A 15 -6.06 1.02 16.37
C ARG A 15 -5.97 1.99 17.56
N GLY A 16 -7.01 2.08 18.39
CA GLY A 16 -6.99 2.93 19.59
C GLY A 16 -7.20 4.42 19.32
N ILE A 17 -7.70 4.80 18.12
CA ILE A 17 -7.93 6.21 17.76
C ILE A 17 -9.41 6.57 17.98
N PRO A 18 -9.74 7.51 18.88
CA PRO A 18 -11.10 7.94 19.16
C PRO A 18 -11.65 8.77 18.01
N TYR A 19 -12.93 8.55 17.65
CA TYR A 19 -13.61 9.36 16.64
C TYR A 19 -13.63 10.83 17.03
N ALA A 20 -13.32 11.73 16.08
CA ALA A 20 -13.32 13.17 16.34
C ALA A 20 -14.77 13.68 16.40
N PRO A 21 -15.25 14.17 17.55
CA PRO A 21 -16.56 14.80 17.62
C PRO A 21 -16.52 16.15 16.89
N PHE A 22 -17.57 16.46 16.13
CA PHE A 22 -17.78 17.80 15.60
C PHE A 22 -18.30 18.70 16.72
N VAL A 23 -17.65 19.84 16.95
CA VAL A 23 -18.06 20.78 17.98
C VAL A 23 -18.83 21.91 17.30
N ASP A 24 -20.16 21.85 17.34
CA ASP A 24 -21.03 22.89 16.79
C ASP A 24 -20.94 24.21 17.58
N ARG A 25 -20.86 24.10 18.91
CA ARG A 25 -20.78 25.24 19.84
C ARG A 25 -19.71 25.00 20.88
N VAL A 26 -18.79 25.95 20.99
CA VAL A 26 -17.63 25.86 21.90
C VAL A 26 -18.07 25.99 23.37
N GLU A 27 -19.14 26.76 23.65
CA GLU A 27 -19.66 26.95 25.00
C GLU A 27 -20.18 25.66 25.63
N ASP A 28 -20.62 24.70 24.80
CA ASP A 28 -21.15 23.41 25.24
C ASP A 28 -20.04 22.43 25.65
N TYR A 29 -18.81 22.68 25.22
CA TYR A 29 -17.62 21.85 25.48
C TYR A 29 -16.69 22.44 26.54
N VAL A 30 -16.72 23.76 26.76
CA VAL A 30 -15.92 24.46 27.77
C VAL A 30 -16.83 25.42 28.52
N SER A 31 -17.46 24.92 29.57
CA SER A 31 -18.42 25.67 30.39
C SER A 31 -17.76 26.53 31.47
N ASP A 32 -16.49 26.29 31.79
CA ASP A 32 -15.71 27.08 32.75
C ASP A 32 -14.25 27.28 32.28
N ARG A 33 -13.64 28.40 32.67
CA ARG A 33 -12.25 28.76 32.32
C ARG A 33 -11.25 27.71 32.78
N SER A 34 -11.53 27.02 33.89
CA SER A 34 -10.70 25.96 34.44
C SER A 34 -10.55 24.74 33.52
N GLN A 35 -11.47 24.54 32.58
CA GLN A 35 -11.47 23.37 31.66
C GLN A 35 -10.83 23.65 30.29
N VAL A 36 -10.54 24.91 29.97
CA VAL A 36 -9.98 25.32 28.68
C VAL A 36 -8.69 24.56 28.39
N ASP A 37 -7.74 24.58 29.33
CA ASP A 37 -6.42 23.97 29.12
C ASP A 37 -6.50 22.45 28.95
N ALA A 38 -7.34 21.77 29.74
CA ALA A 38 -7.55 20.33 29.65
C ALA A 38 -8.15 19.95 28.28
N THR A 39 -9.17 20.68 27.82
CA THR A 39 -9.82 20.47 26.53
C THR A 39 -8.88 20.75 25.35
N VAL A 40 -8.12 21.85 25.40
CA VAL A 40 -7.11 22.18 24.37
C VAL A 40 -6.02 21.11 24.30
N ASN A 41 -5.55 20.61 25.43
CA ASN A 41 -4.54 19.55 25.46
C ASN A 41 -5.09 18.23 24.89
N SER A 42 -6.34 17.88 25.19
CA SER A 42 -7.00 16.72 24.59
C SER A 42 -7.10 16.82 23.06
N PHE A 43 -7.47 18.00 22.53
CA PHE A 43 -7.49 18.23 21.08
C PHE A 43 -6.10 18.13 20.45
N LYS A 44 -5.05 18.67 21.11
CA LYS A 44 -3.66 18.53 20.63
C LYS A 44 -3.24 17.06 20.54
N GLU A 45 -3.51 16.27 21.57
CA GLU A 45 -3.23 14.83 21.56
C GLU A 45 -3.96 14.11 20.43
N MET A 46 -5.22 14.45 20.21
CA MET A 46 -6.04 13.87 19.16
C MET A 46 -5.49 14.23 17.77
N ILE A 47 -5.12 15.49 17.53
CA ILE A 47 -4.47 15.94 16.29
C ILE A 47 -3.19 15.15 16.03
N SER A 48 -2.35 14.95 17.05
CA SER A 48 -1.11 14.17 16.90
C SER A 48 -1.37 12.72 16.50
N LYS A 49 -2.40 12.06 17.07
CA LYS A 49 -2.80 10.70 16.70
C LYS A 49 -3.26 10.62 15.24
N TYR A 50 -4.06 11.60 14.80
CA TYR A 50 -4.54 11.66 13.42
C TYR A 50 -3.41 11.90 12.42
N GLN A 51 -2.52 12.85 12.69
CA GLN A 51 -1.35 13.12 11.85
C GLN A 51 -0.46 11.89 11.71
N PHE A 52 -0.20 11.17 12.80
CA PHE A 52 0.56 9.92 12.77
C PHE A 52 -0.11 8.86 11.88
N MET A 53 -1.42 8.67 12.02
CA MET A 53 -2.17 7.71 11.19
C MET A 53 -2.19 8.11 9.72
N GLN A 54 -2.38 9.40 9.42
CA GLN A 54 -2.33 9.94 8.07
C GLN A 54 -0.95 9.65 7.45
N GLN A 55 0.12 9.96 8.17
CA GLN A 55 1.49 9.72 7.69
C GLN A 55 1.73 8.23 7.40
N ASN A 56 1.28 7.33 8.27
CA ASN A 56 1.40 5.89 8.06
C ASN A 56 0.61 5.40 6.84
N THR A 57 -0.58 5.96 6.61
CA THR A 57 -1.41 5.61 5.45
C THR A 57 -0.80 6.15 4.17
N GLN A 58 -0.28 7.38 4.20
CA GLN A 58 0.39 8.00 3.08
C GLN A 58 1.67 7.24 2.71
N ARG A 59 2.49 6.83 3.70
CA ARG A 59 3.67 5.97 3.47
C ARG A 59 3.31 4.65 2.80
N ARG A 60 2.25 3.97 3.27
CA ARG A 60 1.75 2.72 2.64
C ARG A 60 1.30 2.96 1.20
N ALA A 61 0.54 4.04 0.96
CA ALA A 61 0.08 4.40 -0.37
C ALA A 61 1.24 4.71 -1.33
N THR A 62 2.27 5.42 -0.86
CA THR A 62 3.49 5.66 -1.64
C THR A 62 4.21 4.37 -1.97
N GLY A 63 4.41 3.48 -0.99
CA GLY A 63 5.04 2.18 -1.23
C GLY A 63 4.29 1.32 -2.25
N LEU A 64 2.95 1.33 -2.23
CA LEU A 64 2.14 0.67 -3.24
C LEU A 64 2.30 1.31 -4.62
N ARG A 65 2.31 2.65 -4.71
CA ARG A 65 2.51 3.37 -5.97
C ARG A 65 3.86 3.07 -6.62
N THR A 66 4.90 2.85 -5.81
CA THR A 66 6.23 2.43 -6.31
C THR A 66 6.19 1.00 -6.88
N LYS A 67 5.40 0.10 -6.30
CA LYS A 67 5.33 -1.31 -6.75
C LYS A 67 4.46 -1.54 -7.98
N ILE A 68 3.45 -0.70 -8.20
CA ILE A 68 2.56 -0.80 -9.38
C ILE A 68 3.33 -0.89 -10.71
N PRO A 69 4.28 0.01 -11.03
CA PRO A 69 5.00 -0.06 -12.31
C PRO A 69 5.82 -1.35 -12.44
N ASP A 70 6.43 -1.84 -11.36
CA ASP A 70 7.19 -3.10 -11.39
C ASP A 70 6.29 -4.28 -11.77
N ILE A 71 5.11 -4.39 -11.14
CA ILE A 71 4.13 -5.45 -11.45
C ILE A 71 3.61 -5.34 -12.87
N LEU A 72 3.34 -4.11 -13.36
CA LEU A 72 2.88 -3.90 -14.73
C LEU A 72 3.95 -4.30 -15.75
N LYS A 73 5.22 -3.99 -15.49
CA LYS A 73 6.34 -4.40 -16.35
C LYS A 73 6.48 -5.92 -16.37
N THR A 74 6.37 -6.60 -15.23
CA THR A 74 6.38 -8.08 -15.18
C THR A 74 5.20 -8.68 -15.94
N LEU A 75 4.01 -8.07 -15.87
CA LEU A 75 2.85 -8.53 -16.63
C LEU A 75 3.06 -8.38 -18.15
N GLU A 76 3.65 -7.27 -18.57
CA GLU A 76 3.96 -7.01 -19.97
C GLU A 76 4.97 -8.03 -20.51
N THR A 77 6.03 -8.34 -19.76
CA THR A 77 7.01 -9.35 -20.18
C THR A 77 6.39 -10.75 -20.29
N VAL A 78 5.53 -11.14 -19.34
CA VAL A 78 4.81 -12.43 -19.42
C VAL A 78 3.89 -12.49 -20.63
N ARG A 79 3.17 -11.41 -20.95
CA ARG A 79 2.33 -11.34 -22.16
C ARG A 79 3.16 -11.43 -23.44
N PHE A 80 4.31 -10.76 -23.48
CA PHE A 80 5.24 -10.84 -24.60
C PHE A 80 5.75 -12.27 -24.82
N LEU A 81 6.13 -12.98 -23.75
CA LEU A 81 6.54 -14.38 -23.82
C LEU A 81 5.39 -15.31 -24.23
N ALA A 82 4.17 -15.07 -23.73
CA ALA A 82 2.98 -15.83 -24.10
C ALA A 82 2.63 -15.71 -25.60
N LEU A 83 2.90 -14.54 -26.20
CA LEU A 83 2.74 -14.34 -27.64
C LEU A 83 3.76 -15.15 -28.46
N HIS A 84 4.96 -15.36 -27.91
CA HIS A 84 6.03 -16.19 -28.49
C HIS A 84 5.91 -17.68 -28.10
N SER A 85 4.79 -18.07 -27.49
CA SER A 85 4.53 -19.45 -27.10
C SER A 85 4.05 -20.29 -28.31
N PRO A 86 4.43 -21.57 -28.39
CA PRO A 86 3.97 -22.47 -29.45
C PRO A 86 2.45 -22.68 -29.49
N THR A 87 1.74 -22.42 -28.39
CA THR A 87 0.29 -22.57 -28.28
C THR A 87 -0.51 -21.46 -28.95
N THR A 88 0.06 -20.26 -29.05
CA THR A 88 -0.64 -19.05 -29.53
C THR A 88 -0.41 -18.79 -31.02
N SER A 89 0.66 -19.36 -31.59
CA SER A 89 1.12 -19.07 -32.95
C SER A 89 0.89 -20.28 -33.89
N THR A 90 0.33 -20.01 -35.09
CA THR A 90 0.03 -21.04 -36.11
C THR A 90 1.29 -21.72 -36.68
N SER A 91 2.46 -21.12 -36.50
CA SER A 91 3.78 -21.66 -36.86
C SER A 91 4.76 -21.41 -35.72
N PRO A 92 5.74 -22.30 -35.46
CA PRO A 92 6.69 -22.13 -34.37
C PRO A 92 7.44 -20.80 -34.51
N PRO A 93 7.39 -19.91 -33.51
CA PRO A 93 8.06 -18.62 -33.58
C PRO A 93 9.57 -18.81 -33.49
N PRO A 94 10.37 -17.89 -34.07
CA PRO A 94 11.81 -17.97 -33.97
C PRO A 94 12.27 -17.86 -32.49
N PRO A 95 13.41 -18.45 -32.12
CA PRO A 95 13.99 -18.29 -30.79
C PRO A 95 14.15 -16.81 -30.42
N LEU A 96 13.82 -16.48 -29.17
CA LEU A 96 13.97 -15.13 -28.65
C LEU A 96 15.42 -14.89 -28.23
N GLU A 97 16.13 -14.06 -29.00
CA GLU A 97 17.46 -13.57 -28.65
C GLU A 97 17.33 -12.45 -27.61
N THR A 98 17.96 -12.62 -26.45
CA THR A 98 17.96 -11.63 -25.39
C THR A 98 19.30 -11.57 -24.68
N THR A 99 19.50 -10.50 -23.90
CA THR A 99 20.67 -10.31 -23.06
C THR A 99 20.23 -10.42 -21.60
N PHE A 100 20.70 -11.43 -20.90
CA PHE A 100 20.36 -11.70 -19.51
C PHE A 100 21.44 -11.13 -18.58
N GLU A 101 21.00 -10.42 -17.54
CA GLU A 101 21.88 -9.87 -16.50
C GLU A 101 22.24 -10.97 -15.50
N LEU A 102 23.52 -11.34 -15.44
CA LEU A 102 24.05 -12.29 -14.45
C LEU A 102 24.50 -11.57 -13.17
N ASN A 103 24.97 -10.33 -13.33
CA ASN A 103 25.38 -9.40 -12.28
C ASN A 103 25.32 -7.96 -12.83
N ASP A 104 25.38 -6.93 -11.99
CA ASP A 104 25.19 -5.51 -12.34
C ASP A 104 26.00 -5.05 -13.58
N THR A 105 27.17 -5.65 -13.79
CA THR A 105 28.07 -5.36 -14.93
C THR A 105 28.32 -6.55 -15.86
N LEU A 106 27.73 -7.72 -15.58
CA LEU A 106 27.94 -8.95 -16.34
C LEU A 106 26.65 -9.38 -17.02
N TYR A 107 26.69 -9.43 -18.34
CA TYR A 107 25.56 -9.80 -19.16
C TYR A 107 25.93 -10.97 -20.07
N ALA A 108 25.01 -11.92 -20.23
CA ALA A 108 25.14 -13.04 -21.16
C ALA A 108 24.10 -12.94 -22.27
N ARG A 109 24.51 -13.23 -23.50
CA ARG A 109 23.59 -13.40 -24.61
C ARG A 109 22.96 -14.79 -24.54
N ALA A 110 21.64 -14.85 -24.61
CA ALA A 110 20.86 -16.08 -24.52
C ALA A 110 19.87 -16.17 -25.68
N SER A 111 19.69 -17.39 -26.19
CA SER A 111 18.66 -17.73 -27.16
C SER A 111 17.62 -18.60 -26.46
N ILE A 112 16.40 -18.09 -26.32
CA ILE A 112 15.32 -18.77 -25.60
C ILE A 112 14.42 -19.48 -26.64
N PRO A 113 14.33 -20.82 -26.62
CA PRO A 113 13.41 -21.53 -27.50
C PRO A 113 11.96 -21.23 -27.11
N PRO A 114 10.98 -21.40 -28.01
CA PRO A 114 9.58 -21.21 -27.67
C PRO A 114 9.14 -22.09 -26.49
N THR A 115 8.64 -21.48 -25.42
CA THR A 115 8.16 -22.17 -24.21
C THR A 115 6.72 -21.83 -23.87
N SER A 116 6.05 -22.71 -23.11
CA SER A 116 4.69 -22.53 -22.60
C SER A 116 4.63 -22.14 -21.12
N GLU A 117 5.76 -22.21 -20.43
CA GLU A 117 5.85 -22.09 -18.97
C GLU A 117 6.84 -20.98 -18.58
N VAL A 118 6.52 -20.29 -17.48
CA VAL A 118 7.34 -19.24 -16.88
C VAL A 118 7.33 -19.43 -15.36
N TYR A 119 8.50 -19.34 -14.74
CA TYR A 119 8.67 -19.46 -13.30
C TYR A 119 8.51 -18.09 -12.64
N LEU A 120 7.65 -18.02 -11.61
CA LEU A 120 7.37 -16.81 -10.83
C LEU A 120 7.88 -16.95 -9.41
N TRP A 121 8.49 -15.89 -8.90
CA TRP A 121 8.89 -15.80 -7.50
C TRP A 121 7.72 -15.31 -6.64
N LEU A 122 7.21 -16.17 -5.76
CA LEU A 122 6.05 -15.86 -4.91
C LEU A 122 6.43 -15.24 -3.56
N GLY A 123 7.73 -15.12 -3.27
CA GLY A 123 8.22 -14.72 -1.94
C GLY A 123 8.32 -15.89 -0.98
N ALA A 124 8.88 -15.62 0.21
CA ALA A 124 9.04 -16.60 1.30
C ALA A 124 9.77 -17.91 0.92
N ASN A 125 10.80 -17.82 0.06
CA ASN A 125 11.63 -18.95 -0.39
C ASN A 125 10.87 -20.06 -1.13
N LEU A 126 9.71 -19.75 -1.72
CA LEU A 126 8.93 -20.69 -2.52
C LEU A 126 9.03 -20.31 -4.00
N ALA A 127 9.67 -21.18 -4.77
CA ALA A 127 9.54 -21.25 -6.22
C ALA A 127 8.73 -22.50 -6.54
N HIS A 128 7.58 -22.36 -7.19
CA HIS A 128 6.78 -23.51 -7.61
C HIS A 128 7.00 -23.75 -9.11
N LEU A 129 7.14 -25.02 -9.47
CA LEU A 129 7.12 -25.55 -10.84
C LEU A 129 5.77 -25.26 -11.50
#